data_AF-A0A7C7ACJ3-F1
#
_entry.id   AF-A0A7C7ACJ3-F1
#
_cell.length_a   1.000
_cell.length_b   1.000
_cell.length_c   1.000
_cell.angle_alpha   90.00
_cell.angle_beta   90.00
_cell.angle_gamma   90.00
#
_symmetry.space_group_name_H-M   'P 1'
#
loop_
_entity.id
_entity.type
_entity.pdbx_description
1 polymer ?
#
loop_
_entity_poly.entity_id
_entity_poly.type
_entity_poly.pdbx_seq_one_letter_code
_entity_poly.pdbx_strand_id
1 'polypeptide(L)'
;MIKAVITIVTGVSGGLAVGASVTAFFTVIGVTVKIIEWSRKKEYTLLYQCSIVLGALVSCFIYFSGLTLKHLQIIIIPLGFMMGIFVGMLAAALTETLDIITVAAKKLNIVRWIYLIVVVTLLGKVVGSLLFFLIPGFF
;
A
#
# COMPACT_ATOMS: atom_id res chain seq x y z
N MET A 1 4.93 -3.48 -36.96
CA MET A 1 4.01 -2.44 -36.44
C MET A 1 3.03 -2.96 -35.38
N ILE A 2 2.24 -4.01 -35.64
CA ILE A 2 1.28 -4.56 -34.66
C ILE A 2 1.89 -4.92 -33.30
N LYS A 3 3.07 -5.54 -33.26
CA LYS A 3 3.75 -5.86 -31.99
C LYS A 3 4.06 -4.62 -31.15
N ALA A 4 4.52 -3.53 -31.77
CA ALA A 4 4.84 -2.30 -31.06
C ALA A 4 3.60 -1.62 -30.47
N VAL A 5 2.48 -1.62 -31.23
CA VAL A 5 1.19 -1.10 -30.74
C VAL A 5 0.71 -1.90 -29.54
N ILE A 6 0.76 -3.23 -29.60
CA ILE A 6 0.37 -4.10 -28.48
C ILE A 6 1.25 -3.83 -27.25
N THR A 7 2.57 -3.71 -27.41
CA THR A 7 3.49 -3.41 -26.29
C THR A 7 3.21 -2.06 -25.64
N ILE A 8 2.88 -1.03 -26.43
CA ILE A 8 2.54 0.29 -25.90
C ILE A 8 1.22 0.21 -25.11
N VAL A 9 0.20 -0.44 -25.66
CA VAL A 9 -1.11 -0.59 -25.00
C VAL A 9 -0.99 -1.38 -23.70
N THR A 10 -0.27 -2.49 -23.70
CA THR A 10 -0.07 -3.28 -22.47
C THR A 10 0.78 -2.55 -21.44
N GLY A 11 1.81 -1.81 -21.87
CA GLY A 11 2.63 -0.97 -21.00
C GLY A 11 1.82 0.14 -20.33
N VAL A 12 1.00 0.86 -21.10
CA VAL A 12 0.13 1.93 -20.56
C VAL A 12 -0.94 1.35 -19.65
N SER A 13 -1.58 0.25 -20.03
CA SER A 13 -2.59 -0.42 -19.21
C SER A 13 -2.00 -0.91 -17.89
N GLY A 14 -0.80 -1.51 -17.91
CA GLY A 14 -0.10 -1.94 -16.71
C GLY A 14 0.26 -0.77 -15.79
N GLY A 15 0.80 0.31 -16.36
CA GLY A 15 1.11 1.53 -15.60
C GLY A 15 -0.11 2.16 -14.93
N LEU A 16 -1.23 2.25 -15.65
CA LEU A 16 -2.50 2.76 -15.10
C LEU A 16 -3.03 1.86 -13.97
N ALA A 17 -3.00 0.54 -14.15
CA ALA A 17 -3.47 -0.41 -13.15
C ALA A 17 -2.64 -0.33 -11.85
N VAL A 18 -1.31 -0.27 -11.96
CA VAL A 18 -0.42 -0.15 -10.80
C VAL A 18 -0.59 1.22 -10.12
N GLY A 19 -0.64 2.31 -10.89
CA GLY A 19 -0.85 3.65 -10.35
C GLY A 19 -2.18 3.80 -9.62
N ALA A 20 -3.27 3.27 -10.19
CA ALA A 20 -4.58 3.25 -9.55
C ALA A 20 -4.57 2.42 -8.26
N SER A 21 -3.88 1.27 -8.24
CA SER A 21 -3.78 0.42 -7.06
C SER A 21 -3.03 1.11 -5.90
N VAL A 22 -1.91 1.75 -6.20
CA VAL A 22 -1.09 2.46 -5.19
C VAL A 22 -1.85 3.66 -4.61
N THR A 23 -2.51 4.45 -5.46
CA THR A 23 -3.31 5.60 -5.01
C THR A 23 -4.55 5.17 -4.21
N ALA A 24 -5.24 4.11 -4.63
CA ALA A 24 -6.34 3.51 -3.87
C ALA A 24 -5.86 2.99 -2.51
N PHE A 25 -4.71 2.34 -2.45
CA PHE A 25 -4.13 1.86 -1.20
C PHE A 25 -3.85 3.00 -0.20
N PHE A 26 -3.18 4.06 -0.65
CA PHE A 26 -2.86 5.21 0.22
C PHE A 26 -4.10 5.93 0.75
N THR A 27 -5.16 6.01 -0.06
CA THR A 27 -6.41 6.68 0.29
C THR A 27 -7.26 5.82 1.23
N VAL A 28 -7.41 4.52 0.96
CA VAL A 28 -8.21 3.60 1.78
C VAL A 28 -7.63 3.39 3.18
N ILE A 29 -6.30 3.25 3.30
CA ILE A 29 -5.66 3.12 4.63
C ILE A 29 -5.76 4.43 5.42
N GLY A 30 -5.95 5.58 4.75
CA GLY A 30 -6.05 6.87 5.41
C GLY A 30 -4.69 7.57 5.64
N VAL A 31 -3.62 7.12 4.96
CA VAL A 31 -2.30 7.77 5.05
C VAL A 31 -2.38 9.23 4.64
N THR A 32 -3.05 9.51 3.51
CA THR A 32 -3.23 10.88 3.01
C THR A 32 -4.03 11.73 4.00
N VAL A 33 -5.08 11.16 4.61
CA VAL A 33 -5.91 11.87 5.59
C VAL A 33 -5.09 12.20 6.84
N LYS A 34 -4.27 11.26 7.33
CA LYS A 34 -3.44 11.46 8.53
C LYS A 34 -2.39 12.55 8.37
N ILE A 35 -1.78 12.66 7.18
CA ILE A 35 -0.83 13.74 6.86
C ILE A 35 -1.54 15.11 6.94
N ILE A 36 -2.76 15.20 6.41
CA ILE A 36 -3.54 16.45 6.41
C ILE A 36 -3.98 16.83 7.83
N GLU A 37 -4.47 15.86 8.61
CA GLU A 37 -4.88 16.05 10.00
C GLU A 37 -3.71 16.50 10.88
N TRP A 38 -2.55 15.85 10.76
CA TRP A 38 -1.37 16.19 11.55
C TRP A 38 -0.84 17.60 11.24
N SER A 39 -0.91 18.02 9.97
CA SER A 39 -0.49 19.35 9.54
C SER A 39 -1.44 20.47 9.99
N ARG A 40 -2.69 20.16 10.35
CA ARG A 40 -3.77 21.12 10.68
C ARG A 40 -4.05 22.18 9.59
N LYS A 41 -3.43 22.08 8.41
CA LYS A 41 -3.62 23.00 7.27
C LYS A 41 -4.30 22.28 6.11
N LYS A 42 -5.63 22.34 6.08
CA LYS A 42 -6.45 21.70 5.02
C LYS A 42 -6.28 22.34 3.65
N GLU A 43 -5.85 23.60 3.59
CA GLU A 43 -5.65 24.37 2.36
C GLU A 43 -4.55 23.77 1.46
N TYR A 44 -3.59 23.03 2.04
CA TYR A 44 -2.47 22.44 1.29
C TYR A 44 -2.68 20.96 0.92
N THR A 45 -3.93 20.48 0.92
CA THR A 45 -4.26 19.08 0.57
C THR A 45 -3.68 18.66 -0.79
N LEU A 46 -3.75 19.54 -1.79
CA LEU A 46 -3.24 19.26 -3.14
C LEU A 46 -1.71 19.13 -3.17
N LEU A 47 -0.98 19.94 -2.39
CA LEU A 47 0.48 19.85 -2.27
C LEU A 47 0.94 18.54 -1.63
N TYR A 48 0.20 18.04 -0.64
CA TYR A 48 0.49 16.73 -0.04
C TYR A 48 0.29 15.59 -1.04
N GLN A 49 -0.81 15.62 -1.80
CA GLN A 49 -1.05 14.63 -2.85
C GLN A 49 0.03 14.68 -3.94
N CYS A 50 0.39 15.88 -4.42
CA CYS A 50 1.50 16.05 -5.37
C CYS A 50 2.82 15.52 -4.82
N SER A 51 3.10 15.69 -3.52
CA SER A 51 4.33 15.18 -2.90
C SER A 51 4.38 13.64 -2.92
N ILE A 52 3.25 12.96 -2.67
CA ILE A 52 3.15 11.49 -2.75
C ILE A 52 3.38 11.03 -4.19
N VAL A 53 2.74 11.69 -5.17
CA VAL A 53 2.89 11.36 -6.59
C VAL A 53 4.33 11.57 -7.07
N LEU A 54 4.96 12.69 -6.69
CA LEU A 54 6.36 12.96 -7.00
C LEU A 54 7.28 11.90 -6.38
N GLY A 55 7.04 11.49 -5.13
CA GLY A 55 7.79 10.41 -4.49
C GLY A 55 7.67 9.08 -5.25
N ALA A 56 6.48 8.74 -5.72
CA ALA A 56 6.25 7.54 -6.55
C ALA A 56 6.96 7.62 -7.91
N LEU A 57 6.94 8.79 -8.57
CA LEU A 57 7.66 9.01 -9.83
C LEU A 57 9.17 8.89 -9.64
N VAL A 58 9.72 9.49 -8.58
CA VAL A 58 11.15 9.39 -8.25
C VAL A 58 11.54 7.95 -7.94
N SER A 59 10.71 7.21 -7.18
CA SER A 59 10.95 5.79 -6.89
C SER A 59 10.95 4.94 -8.16
N CYS A 60 10.01 5.18 -9.07
CA CYS A 60 9.96 4.52 -10.38
C CYS A 60 11.21 4.82 -11.21
N PHE A 61 11.65 6.09 -11.24
CA PHE A 61 12.86 6.49 -11.95
C PHE A 61 14.12 5.79 -11.38
N ILE A 62 14.26 5.74 -10.06
CA ILE A 62 15.38 5.04 -9.40
C ILE A 62 15.37 3.55 -9.75
N TYR A 63 14.19 2.91 -9.72
CA TYR A 63 14.02 1.50 -10.06
C TYR A 63 14.45 1.20 -11.50
N PHE A 64 14.00 2.01 -12.47
CA PHE A 64 14.37 1.84 -13.87
C PHE A 64 15.82 2.19 -14.17
N SER A 65 16.39 3.17 -13.46
CA SER A 65 17.77 3.60 -13.67
C SER A 65 18.79 2.54 -13.24
N GLY A 66 18.38 1.52 -12.45
CA GLY A 66 19.27 0.46 -11.98
C GLY A 66 20.42 1.00 -11.10
N LEU A 67 20.28 2.22 -10.60
CA LEU A 67 21.28 2.92 -9.79
C LEU A 67 21.51 2.13 -8.51
N THR A 68 22.55 1.30 -8.53
CA THR A 68 22.95 0.55 -7.36
C THR A 68 23.81 1.47 -6.51
N LEU A 69 23.20 2.07 -5.50
CA LEU A 69 23.83 2.98 -4.53
C LEU A 69 24.79 2.22 -3.59
N LYS A 70 25.80 1.52 -4.15
CA LYS A 70 26.80 0.76 -3.38
C LYS A 70 27.72 1.66 -2.54
N HIS A 71 27.88 2.93 -2.93
CA HIS A 71 28.84 3.84 -2.30
C HIS A 71 28.20 4.84 -1.31
N LEU A 72 26.86 4.82 -1.16
CA LEU A 72 26.11 5.80 -0.38
C LEU A 72 25.64 5.21 0.97
N GLN A 73 26.53 4.54 1.70
CA GLN A 73 26.19 3.95 3.00
C GLN A 73 25.66 4.98 4.02
N ILE A 74 26.15 6.23 3.96
CA ILE A 74 25.71 7.31 4.84
C ILE A 74 24.25 7.69 4.58
N ILE A 75 23.77 7.57 3.34
CA ILE A 75 22.39 7.93 2.96
C ILE A 75 21.38 6.85 3.37
N ILE A 76 21.84 5.64 3.71
CA ILE A 76 20.97 4.58 4.25
C ILE A 76 20.39 4.98 5.60
N ILE A 77 21.13 5.73 6.43
CA ILE A 77 20.70 6.15 7.77
C ILE A 77 19.45 7.04 7.71
N PRO A 78 19.45 8.20 7.01
CA PRO A 78 18.25 9.03 6.89
C PRO A 78 17.13 8.33 6.12
N LEU A 79 17.46 7.49 5.12
CA LEU A 79 16.46 6.75 4.36
C LEU A 79 15.74 5.70 5.21
N GLY A 80 16.47 5.01 6.08
CA GLY A 80 15.93 4.09 7.07
C GLY A 80 15.03 4.78 8.08
N PHE A 81 15.41 5.99 8.51
CA PHE A 81 14.57 6.81 9.39
C PHE A 81 13.27 7.24 8.70
N MET A 82 13.33 7.69 7.44
CA MET A 82 12.14 8.02 6.65
C MET A 82 11.24 6.80 6.45
N MET A 83 11.81 5.61 6.21
CA MET A 83 11.05 4.36 6.15
C MET A 83 10.39 4.02 7.49
N GLY A 84 11.09 4.24 8.61
CA GLY A 84 10.52 4.08 9.95
C GLY A 84 9.32 5.00 10.18
N ILE A 85 9.42 6.28 9.81
CA ILE A 85 8.30 7.24 9.88
C ILE A 85 7.14 6.77 9.01
N PHE A 86 7.41 6.32 7.79
CA PHE A 86 6.40 5.85 6.85
C PHE A 86 5.66 4.62 7.37
N VAL A 87 6.38 3.60 7.85
CA VAL A 87 5.80 2.39 8.43
C VAL A 87 5.03 2.71 9.72
N GLY A 88 5.54 3.61 10.57
CA GLY A 88 4.84 4.06 11.77
C GLY A 88 3.52 4.78 11.44
N MET A 89 3.52 5.63 10.41
CA MET A 89 2.31 6.29 9.92
C MET A 89 1.30 5.29 9.36
N LEU A 90 1.76 4.30 8.59
CA LEU A 90 0.90 3.20 8.10
C LEU A 90 0.27 2.44 9.25
N ALA A 91 1.04 2.07 10.28
CA ALA A 91 0.52 1.35 11.44
C ALA A 91 -0.53 2.17 12.23
N ALA A 92 -0.28 3.46 12.42
CA ALA A 92 -1.22 4.37 13.07
C ALA A 92 -2.54 4.50 12.27
N ALA A 93 -2.44 4.69 10.95
CA ALA A 93 -3.60 4.79 10.07
C ALA A 93 -4.39 3.47 9.99
N LEU A 94 -3.70 2.33 10.00
CA LEU A 94 -4.33 1.01 10.08
C LEU A 94 -5.11 0.84 11.39
N THR A 95 -4.55 1.27 12.51
CA THR A 95 -5.19 1.15 13.83
C THR A 95 -6.48 1.96 13.89
N GLU A 96 -6.47 3.17 13.33
CA GLU A 96 -7.65 4.04 13.28
C GLU A 96 -8.73 3.52 12.32
N THR A 97 -8.35 3.05 11.13
CA THR A 97 -9.30 2.43 10.19
C THR A 97 -9.93 1.18 10.78
N LEU A 98 -9.15 0.36 11.49
CA LEU A 98 -9.66 -0.79 12.24
C LEU A 98 -10.61 -0.36 13.35
N ASP A 99 -10.31 0.71 14.09
CA ASP A 99 -11.20 1.22 15.14
C ASP A 99 -12.55 1.69 14.58
N ILE A 100 -12.55 2.36 13.42
CA ILE A 100 -13.80 2.74 12.75
C ILE A 100 -14.63 1.50 12.38
N ILE A 101 -13.99 0.44 11.86
CA ILE A 101 -14.66 -0.81 11.50
C ILE A 101 -15.21 -1.51 12.76
N THR A 102 -14.46 -1.55 13.86
CA THR A 102 -14.92 -2.19 15.10
C THR A 102 -16.06 -1.41 15.74
N VAL A 103 -16.00 -0.08 15.76
CA VAL A 103 -17.08 0.80 16.23
C VAL A 103 -18.34 0.61 15.38
N ALA A 104 -18.21 0.57 14.06
CA ALA A 104 -19.33 0.30 13.16
C ALA A 104 -19.95 -1.08 13.41
N ALA A 105 -19.12 -2.12 13.56
CA ALA A 105 -19.58 -3.48 13.85
C ALA A 105 -20.29 -3.58 15.21
N LYS A 106 -19.86 -2.80 16.21
CA LYS A 106 -20.53 -2.69 17.51
C LYS A 106 -21.91 -2.04 17.38
N LYS A 107 -22.04 -0.98 16.58
CA LYS A 107 -23.32 -0.32 16.31
C LYS A 107 -24.31 -1.21 15.56
N LEU A 108 -23.82 -2.05 14.65
CA LEU A 108 -24.65 -2.98 13.89
C LEU A 108 -24.99 -4.27 14.68
N ASN A 109 -24.49 -4.43 15.91
CA ASN A 109 -24.61 -5.67 16.70
C ASN A 109 -24.00 -6.91 16.00
N ILE A 110 -23.08 -6.69 15.05
CA ILE A 110 -22.43 -7.74 14.24
C ILE A 110 -21.16 -8.25 14.93
N VAL A 111 -20.83 -7.75 16.13
CA VAL A 111 -19.62 -8.13 16.89
C VAL A 111 -19.47 -9.65 17.03
N ARG A 112 -20.57 -10.38 17.20
CA ARG A 112 -20.57 -11.85 17.29
C ARG A 112 -20.13 -12.54 15.98
N TRP A 113 -20.37 -11.91 14.84
CA TRP A 113 -20.01 -12.42 13.51
C TRP A 113 -18.58 -12.05 13.10
N ILE A 114 -17.91 -11.13 13.80
CA ILE A 114 -16.49 -10.84 13.56
C ILE A 114 -15.65 -12.11 13.76
N TYR A 115 -16.01 -12.95 14.74
CA TYR A 115 -15.37 -14.25 14.96
C TYR A 115 -15.45 -15.16 13.72
N LEU A 116 -16.59 -15.14 13.00
CA LEU A 116 -16.75 -15.89 11.75
C LEU A 116 -15.81 -15.40 10.65
N ILE A 117 -15.60 -14.09 10.54
CA ILE A 117 -14.64 -13.51 9.57
C ILE A 117 -13.21 -13.99 9.89
N VAL A 118 -12.83 -13.99 11.16
CA VAL A 118 -11.52 -14.48 11.61
C VAL A 118 -11.35 -15.97 11.29
N VAL A 119 -12.35 -16.80 11.60
CA VAL A 119 -12.32 -18.25 11.34
C VAL A 119 -12.23 -18.56 9.84
N VAL A 120 -13.02 -17.87 9.01
CA VAL A 120 -12.98 -18.05 7.54
C VAL A 120 -11.61 -17.64 6.98
N THR A 121 -11.02 -16.56 7.48
CA THR A 121 -9.68 -16.11 7.06
C THR A 121 -8.58 -17.08 7.48
N LEU A 122 -8.67 -17.62 8.70
CA LEU A 122 -7.75 -18.64 9.20
C LEU A 122 -7.87 -19.93 8.39
N LEU A 123 -9.09 -20.40 8.11
CA LEU A 123 -9.33 -21.57 7.26
C LEU A 123 -8.75 -21.36 5.86
N GLY A 124 -8.98 -20.19 5.24
CA GLY A 124 -8.39 -19.85 3.95
C GLY A 124 -6.87 -19.91 3.96
N LYS A 125 -6.22 -19.41 5.02
CA LYS A 125 -4.76 -19.51 5.21
C LYS A 125 -4.28 -20.95 5.38
N VAL A 126 -4.99 -21.76 6.17
CA VAL A 126 -4.66 -23.18 6.38
C VAL A 126 -4.78 -23.95 5.08
N VAL A 127 -5.88 -23.76 4.34
CA VAL A 127 -6.09 -24.38 3.03
C VAL A 127 -5.01 -23.94 2.03
N GLY A 128 -4.72 -22.64 1.96
CA GLY A 128 -3.64 -22.12 1.09
C GLY A 128 -2.27 -22.71 1.41
N SER A 129 -1.95 -22.85 2.71
CA SER A 129 -0.72 -23.49 3.17
C SER A 129 -0.66 -24.98 2.82
N LEU A 130 -1.78 -25.70 2.99
CA LEU A 130 -1.87 -27.11 2.61
C LEU A 130 -1.68 -27.30 1.10
N LEU A 131 -2.32 -26.47 0.28
CA LEU A 131 -2.17 -26.52 -1.18
C LEU A 131 -0.73 -26.25 -1.60
N PHE A 132 -0.09 -25.25 -1.00
CA PHE A 132 1.32 -24.93 -1.24
C PHE A 132 2.26 -26.10 -0.96
N PHE A 133 2.02 -26.84 0.13
CA PHE A 133 2.89 -27.96 0.53
C PHE A 133 2.57 -29.29 -0.17
N LEU A 134 1.30 -29.55 -0.46
CA LEU A 134 0.84 -30.85 -0.96
C LEU A 134 0.91 -30.95 -2.50
N ILE A 135 0.85 -29.82 -3.20
CA ILE A 135 0.88 -29.78 -4.66
C ILE A 135 2.28 -29.31 -5.12
N PRO A 136 3.17 -30.23 -5.53
CA PRO A 136 4.45 -29.83 -6.11
C PRO A 136 4.23 -29.06 -7.41
N GLY A 137 4.66 -27.79 -7.46
CA GLY A 137 4.44 -26.87 -8.59
C GLY A 137 3.40 -25.78 -8.34
N PHE A 138 2.87 -25.65 -7.12
CA PHE A 138 2.00 -24.55 -6.73
C PHE A 138 2.81 -23.26 -6.43
N PHE A 139 3.50 -22.72 -7.44
CA PHE A 139 3.94 -21.32 -7.54
C PHE A 139 4.41 -21.00 -8.97
#